data_AF-A0A7X0GAQ7-F1
#
_entry.id   AF-A0A7X0GAQ7-F1
#
_cell.length_a   1.000
_cell.length_b   1.000
_cell.length_c   1.000
_cell.angle_alpha   90.00
_cell.angle_beta   90.00
_cell.angle_gamma   90.00
#
_symmetry.space_group_name_H-M   'P 1'
#
loop_
_entity.id
_entity.type
_entity.pdbx_description
1 polymer ?
#
loop_
_entity_poly.entity_id
_entity_poly.type
_entity_poly.pdbx_seq_one_letter_code
_entity_poly.pdbx_strand_id
1 'polypeptide(L)'
;MTGRRSGPWEKRAQADAQSRGLTREEYGVYKGDHGAIVKPVNSAGGLLAIAIILTIIAVFLLVLLVLSIVAPGDNPNNAFGPRFVISTFIGVSVAAVAWGYAIKESRASRLRKSRGKSLNGPNPPEPPRVA
;
A
#
# COMPACT_ATOMS: atom_id res chain seq x y z
N MET A 1 -29.72 10.97 -1.52
CA MET A 1 -28.27 10.85 -1.78
C MET A 1 -27.51 11.20 -0.50
N THR A 2 -27.17 10.21 0.32
CA THR A 2 -26.38 10.44 1.54
C THR A 2 -24.93 10.73 1.15
N GLY A 3 -24.56 12.01 1.11
CA GLY A 3 -23.20 12.44 0.89
C GLY A 3 -22.29 11.86 1.96
N ARG A 4 -21.41 10.92 1.58
CA ARG A 4 -20.41 10.33 2.46
C ARG A 4 -19.54 11.47 2.98
N ARG A 5 -19.72 11.88 4.25
CA ARG A 5 -18.94 12.95 4.87
C ARG A 5 -17.45 12.60 4.71
N SER A 6 -16.71 13.48 4.04
CA SER A 6 -15.29 13.24 3.81
C SER A 6 -14.52 13.29 5.12
N GLY A 7 -13.80 12.23 5.42
CA GLY A 7 -13.03 12.10 6.67
C GLY A 7 -11.90 13.14 6.76
N PRO A 8 -11.34 13.39 7.96
CA PRO A 8 -10.27 14.38 8.14
C PRO A 8 -9.04 14.10 7.23
N TRP A 9 -8.71 12.83 7.01
CA TRP A 9 -7.62 12.40 6.11
C TRP A 9 -7.92 12.65 4.64
N GLU A 10 -9.19 12.57 4.26
CA GLU A 10 -9.63 12.81 2.90
C GLU A 10 -9.52 14.29 2.52
N LYS A 11 -9.87 15.17 3.45
CA LYS A 11 -9.71 16.62 3.29
C LYS A 11 -8.25 17.00 3.16
N ARG A 12 -7.36 16.42 3.98
CA ARG A 12 -5.90 16.62 3.88
C ARG A 12 -5.32 16.12 2.56
N ALA A 13 -5.76 14.95 2.10
CA ALA A 13 -5.35 14.40 0.81
C ALA A 13 -5.81 15.27 -0.36
N GLN A 14 -7.02 15.83 -0.28
CA GLN A 14 -7.53 16.72 -1.31
C GLN A 14 -6.80 18.06 -1.33
N ALA A 15 -6.48 18.62 -0.16
CA ALA A 15 -5.70 19.85 -0.06
C ALA A 15 -4.27 19.70 -0.62
N ASP A 16 -3.58 18.60 -0.30
CA ASP A 16 -2.22 18.33 -0.86
C ASP A 16 -2.26 17.94 -2.35
N ALA A 17 -3.37 17.37 -2.85
CA ALA A 17 -3.56 17.16 -4.28
C ALA A 17 -3.69 18.51 -5.02
N GLN A 18 -4.55 19.40 -4.50
CA GLN A 18 -4.79 20.72 -5.07
C GLN A 18 -3.54 21.59 -5.08
N SER A 19 -2.75 21.59 -3.99
CA SER A 19 -1.50 22.35 -3.93
C SER A 19 -0.48 21.93 -5.00
N ARG A 20 -0.58 20.70 -5.51
CA ARG A 20 0.28 20.13 -6.56
C ARG A 20 -0.36 20.19 -7.95
N GLY A 21 -1.51 20.86 -8.11
CA GLY A 21 -2.24 20.93 -9.39
C GLY A 21 -2.83 19.59 -9.84
N LEU A 22 -2.99 18.63 -8.92
CA LEU A 22 -3.52 17.30 -9.18
C LEU A 22 -4.97 17.20 -8.68
N THR A 23 -5.82 16.47 -9.41
CA THR A 23 -7.11 16.03 -8.84
C THR A 23 -6.86 14.91 -7.82
N ARG A 24 -7.86 14.58 -7.01
CA ARG A 24 -7.71 13.51 -6.01
C ARG A 24 -7.44 12.14 -6.64
N GLU A 25 -8.03 11.89 -7.80
CA GLU A 25 -7.85 10.67 -8.59
C GLU A 25 -6.45 10.62 -9.21
N GLU A 26 -5.96 11.77 -9.69
CA GLU A 26 -4.59 11.91 -10.20
C GLU A 26 -3.57 11.80 -9.07
N TYR A 27 -3.88 12.27 -7.87
CA TYR A 27 -3.00 12.20 -6.72
C TYR A 27 -2.84 10.75 -6.24
N GLY A 28 -3.91 9.95 -6.31
CA GLY A 28 -3.86 8.50 -6.10
C GLY A 28 -3.80 8.14 -4.61
N VAL A 29 -2.69 7.57 -4.18
CA VAL A 29 -2.44 7.26 -2.76
C VAL A 29 -1.98 8.53 -2.04
N TYR A 30 -2.41 8.72 -0.78
CA TYR A 30 -1.98 9.87 0.01
C TYR A 30 -0.47 9.83 0.25
N LYS A 31 0.23 10.94 -0.02
CA LYS A 31 1.70 11.03 0.02
C LYS A 31 2.21 12.00 1.08
N GLY A 32 1.35 12.43 2.01
CA GLY A 32 1.73 13.35 3.07
C GLY A 32 2.89 12.81 3.90
N ASP A 33 4.01 13.54 3.87
CA ASP A 33 5.26 13.23 4.56
C ASP A 33 5.28 13.70 6.02
N HIS A 34 4.16 14.21 6.56
CA HIS A 34 4.14 14.81 7.90
C HIS A 34 4.36 13.77 9.00
N GLY A 35 5.62 13.59 9.40
CA GLY A 35 6.06 12.75 10.52
C GLY A 35 6.46 11.31 10.16
N ALA A 36 6.53 10.95 8.87
CA ALA A 36 6.95 9.62 8.47
C ALA A 36 8.48 9.48 8.53
N ILE A 37 8.98 8.56 9.36
CA ILE A 37 10.42 8.23 9.47
C ILE A 37 10.97 7.70 8.14
N VAL A 38 10.11 7.08 7.32
CA VAL A 38 10.48 6.48 6.04
C VAL A 38 9.68 7.13 4.92
N LYS A 39 10.38 7.61 3.88
CA LYS A 39 9.73 8.18 2.70
C LYS A 39 8.85 7.12 2.01
N PRO A 40 7.58 7.42 1.72
CA PRO A 40 6.70 6.47 1.05
C PRO A 40 7.20 6.16 -0.37
N VAL A 41 7.10 4.90 -0.79
CA VAL A 41 7.43 4.49 -2.16
C VAL A 41 6.46 5.15 -3.13
N ASN A 42 6.93 6.21 -3.79
CA ASN A 42 6.12 7.13 -4.59
C ASN A 42 5.94 6.65 -6.05
N SER A 43 6.33 5.43 -6.39
CA SER A 43 6.27 4.89 -7.76
C SER A 43 5.29 3.72 -7.88
N ALA A 44 4.49 3.74 -8.95
CA ALA A 44 3.60 2.63 -9.30
C ALA A 44 4.40 1.31 -9.48
N GLY A 45 5.60 1.40 -10.06
CA GLY A 45 6.49 0.25 -10.25
C GLY A 45 7.04 -0.30 -8.94
N GLY A 46 7.45 0.56 -8.00
CA GLY A 46 7.97 0.12 -6.70
C GLY A 46 6.91 -0.57 -5.84
N LEU A 47 5.69 -0.02 -5.82
CA LEU A 47 4.55 -0.66 -5.15
C LEU A 47 4.19 -2.01 -5.78
N LEU A 48 4.23 -2.13 -7.10
CA LEU A 48 4.00 -3.39 -7.79
C LEU A 48 5.09 -4.42 -7.49
N ALA A 49 6.36 -4.01 -7.48
CA ALA A 49 7.46 -4.88 -7.11
C ALA A 49 7.30 -5.43 -5.68
N ILE A 50 6.94 -4.56 -4.72
CA ILE A 50 6.65 -4.96 -3.34
C ILE A 50 5.47 -5.94 -3.29
N ALA A 51 4.38 -5.67 -4.02
CA ALA A 51 3.23 -6.56 -4.06
C ALA A 51 3.60 -7.95 -4.60
N ILE A 52 4.47 -8.03 -5.61
CA ILE A 52 4.96 -9.32 -6.15
C ILE A 52 5.80 -10.06 -5.11
N ILE A 53 6.76 -9.38 -4.46
CA ILE A 53 7.61 -9.99 -3.43
C ILE A 53 6.75 -10.54 -2.29
N LEU A 54 5.81 -9.75 -1.80
CA LEU A 54 4.88 -10.18 -0.75
C LEU A 54 4.00 -11.35 -1.21
N THR A 55 3.63 -11.41 -2.49
CA THR A 55 2.89 -12.54 -3.05
C THR A 55 3.73 -13.82 -3.01
N ILE A 56 5.00 -13.76 -3.40
CA ILE A 56 5.92 -14.92 -3.37
C ILE A 56 6.05 -15.44 -1.93
N ILE A 57 6.24 -14.53 -0.96
CA ILE A 57 6.32 -14.88 0.46
C ILE A 57 5.01 -15.50 0.94
N ALA A 58 3.86 -14.91 0.59
CA ALA A 58 2.55 -15.42 0.98
C ALA A 58 2.29 -16.83 0.41
N VAL A 59 2.64 -17.07 -0.85
CA VAL A 59 2.53 -18.40 -1.48
C VAL A 59 3.43 -19.40 -0.76
N PHE A 60 4.68 -19.02 -0.46
CA PHE A 60 5.60 -19.89 0.29
C PHE A 60 5.03 -20.29 1.67
N LEU A 61 4.52 -19.32 2.43
CA LEU A 61 3.87 -19.59 3.73
C LEU A 61 2.64 -20.50 3.59
N LEU A 62 1.87 -20.33 2.52
CA LEU A 62 0.68 -21.14 2.26
C LEU A 62 1.04 -22.57 1.87
N VAL A 63 2.10 -22.77 1.08
CA VAL A 63 2.64 -24.11 0.78
C VAL A 63 3.10 -24.80 2.05
N LEU A 64 3.85 -24.11 2.92
CA LEU A 64 4.26 -24.67 4.21
C LEU A 64 3.06 -25.02 5.10
N LEU A 65 2.01 -24.19 5.10
CA LEU A 65 0.77 -24.49 5.81
C LEU A 65 0.09 -25.75 5.28
N VAL A 66 -0.05 -25.89 3.95
CA VAL A 66 -0.64 -27.08 3.34
C VAL A 66 0.18 -28.33 3.66
N LEU A 67 1.52 -28.26 3.54
CA LEU A 67 2.40 -29.37 3.89
C LEU A 67 2.24 -29.79 5.35
N SER A 68 2.07 -28.83 6.27
CA SER A 68 1.83 -29.14 7.69
C SER A 68 0.53 -29.91 7.96
N ILE A 69 -0.48 -29.73 7.11
CA ILE A 69 -1.79 -30.40 7.23
C ILE A 69 -1.76 -31.78 6.55
N VAL A 70 -1.13 -31.88 5.38
CA VAL A 70 -1.20 -33.07 4.52
C VAL A 70 -0.10 -34.09 4.85
N ALA A 71 1.05 -33.62 5.32
CA ALA A 71 2.18 -34.46 5.72
C ALA A 71 2.67 -34.02 7.11
N PRO A 72 1.86 -34.24 8.16
CA PRO A 72 2.28 -33.91 9.52
C PRO A 72 3.50 -34.78 9.85
N GLY A 73 4.69 -34.18 9.86
CA GLY A 73 5.89 -34.89 10.32
C GLY A 73 5.73 -35.26 11.79
N ASP A 74 6.32 -36.38 12.21
CA ASP A 74 6.32 -36.88 13.60
C ASP A 74 7.15 -36.01 14.57
N ASN A 75 7.28 -34.70 14.31
CA ASN A 75 8.15 -33.82 15.05
C ASN A 75 7.42 -33.27 16.29
N PRO A 76 7.83 -33.63 17.52
CA PRO A 76 7.13 -33.22 18.76
C PRO A 76 7.21 -31.71 19.03
N ASN A 77 8.14 -31.01 18.38
CA ASN A 77 8.16 -29.55 18.32
C ASN A 77 7.29 -29.10 17.16
N ASN A 78 5.99 -28.96 17.42
CA ASN A 78 4.98 -28.62 16.44
C ASN A 78 5.22 -27.20 15.86
N ALA A 79 6.11 -27.10 14.87
CA ALA A 79 6.51 -25.84 14.22
C ALA A 79 5.34 -25.11 13.53
N PHE A 80 4.22 -25.81 13.35
CA PHE A 80 3.03 -25.38 12.64
C PHE A 80 1.82 -25.17 13.57
N GLY A 81 2.06 -24.88 14.85
CA GLY A 81 1.01 -24.53 15.80
C GLY A 81 0.28 -23.21 15.49
N PRO A 82 -0.66 -22.77 16.35
CA PRO A 82 -1.53 -21.61 16.09
C PRO A 82 -0.80 -20.32 15.69
N ARG A 83 0.41 -20.11 16.22
CA ARG A 83 1.27 -18.96 15.87
C ARG A 83 1.64 -18.95 14.39
N PHE A 84 1.95 -20.11 13.82
CA PHE A 84 2.28 -20.23 12.40
C PHE A 84 1.06 -19.89 11.53
N VAL A 85 -0.10 -20.46 11.85
CA VAL A 85 -1.37 -20.16 11.13
C VAL A 85 -1.70 -18.67 11.14
N ILE A 86 -1.60 -18.03 12.31
CA ILE A 86 -1.82 -16.58 12.46
C ILE A 86 -0.80 -15.79 11.61
N SER A 87 0.48 -16.17 11.65
CA SER A 87 1.52 -15.49 10.87
C SER A 87 1.30 -15.62 9.36
N THR A 88 0.86 -16.79 8.87
CA THR A 88 0.50 -17.01 7.47
C THR A 88 -0.69 -16.14 7.07
N PHE A 89 -1.73 -16.08 7.90
CA PHE A 89 -2.89 -15.24 7.63
C PHE A 89 -2.53 -13.75 7.56
N ILE A 90 -1.67 -13.27 8.48
CA ILE A 90 -1.13 -11.90 8.44
C ILE A 90 -0.33 -11.68 7.16
N GLY A 91 0.57 -12.58 6.80
CA GLY A 91 1.39 -12.48 5.59
C GLY A 91 0.56 -12.38 4.31
N VAL A 92 -0.45 -13.24 4.17
CA VAL A 92 -1.41 -13.20 3.05
C VAL A 92 -2.20 -11.89 3.03
N SER A 93 -2.66 -11.42 4.19
CA SER A 93 -3.40 -10.17 4.32
C SER A 93 -2.55 -8.96 3.92
N VAL A 94 -1.28 -8.92 4.32
CA VAL A 94 -0.34 -7.85 3.94
C VAL A 94 -0.12 -7.83 2.43
N ALA A 95 0.02 -8.99 1.78
CA ALA A 95 0.12 -9.08 0.33
C ALA A 95 -1.14 -8.52 -0.37
N ALA A 96 -2.33 -8.84 0.14
CA ALA A 96 -3.59 -8.32 -0.40
C ALA A 96 -3.69 -6.78 -0.27
N VAL A 97 -3.29 -6.22 0.87
CA VAL A 97 -3.25 -4.76 1.08
C VAL A 97 -2.27 -4.10 0.11
N ALA A 98 -1.08 -4.67 -0.08
CA ALA A 98 -0.08 -4.15 -1.01
C ALA A 98 -0.59 -4.08 -2.45
N TRP A 99 -1.34 -5.09 -2.91
CA TRP A 99 -2.02 -5.07 -4.21
C TRP A 99 -3.04 -3.94 -4.32
N GLY A 100 -3.83 -3.68 -3.27
CA GLY A 100 -4.76 -2.56 -3.22
C GLY A 100 -4.08 -1.21 -3.47
N TYR A 101 -2.93 -0.99 -2.83
CA TYR A 101 -2.12 0.21 -3.05
C TYR A 101 -1.49 0.24 -4.46
N ALA A 102 -0.94 -0.87 -4.94
CA ALA A 102 -0.32 -0.96 -6.26
C ALA A 102 -1.32 -0.68 -7.39
N ILE A 103 -2.54 -1.20 -7.31
CA ILE A 103 -3.59 -0.95 -8.30
C ILE A 103 -4.02 0.51 -8.27
N LYS A 104 -4.23 1.08 -7.08
CA LYS A 104 -4.64 2.47 -6.92
C LYS A 104 -3.60 3.43 -7.49
N GLU A 105 -2.32 3.21 -7.18
CA GLU A 105 -1.22 4.02 -7.71
C GLU A 105 -1.01 3.81 -9.21
N SER A 106 -1.21 2.59 -9.73
CA SER A 106 -1.13 2.31 -11.17
C SER A 106 -2.19 3.07 -11.96
N ARG A 107 -3.43 3.15 -11.44
CA ARG A 107 -4.51 3.95 -12.06
C ARG A 107 -4.19 5.45 -12.04
N ALA A 108 -3.75 5.96 -10.90
CA ALA A 108 -3.36 7.37 -10.78
C ALA A 108 -2.19 7.73 -11.69
N SER A 109 -1.18 6.86 -11.78
CA SER A 109 -0.03 7.01 -12.69
C SER A 109 -0.45 7.07 -14.16
N ARG A 110 -1.40 6.21 -14.58
CA ARG A 110 -1.95 6.25 -15.94
C ARG A 110 -2.67 7.58 -16.23
N LEU A 111 -3.50 8.06 -15.28
CA LEU A 111 -4.22 9.34 -15.41
C LEU A 111 -3.25 10.54 -15.51
N ARG A 112 -2.21 10.55 -14.69
CA ARG A 112 -1.14 11.56 -14.74
C ARG A 112 -0.46 11.57 -16.12
N LYS A 113 -0.05 10.40 -16.60
CA LYS A 113 0.57 10.25 -17.94
C LYS A 113 -0.35 10.73 -19.06
N SER A 114 -1.63 10.37 -19.03
CA SER A 114 -2.59 10.81 -20.06
C SER A 114 -2.82 12.32 -20.11
N ARG A 115 -2.53 13.02 -19.00
CA ARG A 115 -2.73 14.46 -18.87
C ARG A 115 -1.42 15.25 -18.84
N GLY A 116 -0.29 14.60 -19.14
CA GLY A 116 1.03 15.23 -19.14
C GLY A 116 1.49 15.73 -17.76
N LYS A 117 0.88 15.25 -16.67
CA LYS A 117 1.20 15.68 -15.29
C LYS A 117 2.17 14.70 -14.63
N SER A 118 2.97 15.19 -13.69
CA SER A 118 3.84 14.38 -12.82
C SER A 118 3.48 14.56 -11.35
N LEU A 119 3.91 13.65 -10.47
CA LEU A 119 3.79 13.86 -9.01
C LEU A 119 4.62 15.05 -8.51
N ASN A 120 5.72 15.32 -9.22
CA ASN A 120 6.72 16.32 -8.87
C ASN A 120 6.46 17.54 -9.76
N GLY A 121 5.39 18.27 -9.49
CA GLY A 121 5.16 19.58 -10.11
C GLY A 121 6.28 20.58 -9.77
N PRO A 122 6.29 21.78 -10.38
CA PRO A 122 7.32 22.78 -10.12
C PRO A 122 7.21 23.24 -8.66
N ASN A 123 8.11 22.76 -7.82
CA ASN A 123 8.29 23.00 -6.38
C ASN A 123 7.02 22.78 -5.51
N PRO A 124 7.00 21.76 -4.62
CA PRO A 124 5.96 21.68 -3.62
C PRO A 124 6.03 22.94 -2.73
N PRO A 125 4.90 23.59 -2.41
CA PRO A 125 4.91 24.73 -1.49
C PRO A 125 5.52 24.30 -0.16
N GLU A 126 6.41 25.15 0.39
CA GLU A 126 6.98 24.95 1.72
C GLU A 126 5.81 24.74 2.69
N PRO A 127 5.78 23.62 3.44
CA PRO A 127 4.68 23.36 4.35
C PRO A 127 4.60 24.52 5.36
N PRO A 128 3.40 24.91 5.81
CA PRO A 128 3.25 25.96 6.80
C PRO A 128 4.12 25.61 8.01
N ARG A 129 5.04 26.51 8.36
CA ARG A 129 5.90 26.37 9.54
C ARG A 129 4.97 26.27 10.74
N VAL A 130 4.88 25.08 11.30
CA VAL A 130 4.17 24.84 12.56
C VAL A 130 4.98 25.60 13.62
N ALA A 131 4.42 26.71 14.10
CA ALA A 131 4.90 27.46 15.25
C ALA A 131 4.40 26.81 16.54
#